data_AF-A0A919Z5J8-F1
#
_entry.id   AF-A0A919Z5J8-F1
#
_cell.length_a   1.000
_cell.length_b   1.000
_cell.length_c   1.000
_cell.angle_alpha   90.00
_cell.angle_beta   90.00
_cell.angle_gamma   90.00
#
_symmetry.space_group_name_H-M   'P 1'
#
loop_
_entity.id
_entity.type
_entity.pdbx_description
1 polymer ?
#
loop_
_entity_poly.entity_id
_entity_poly.type
_entity_poly.pdbx_seq_one_letter_code
_entity_poly.pdbx_strand_id
1 'polypeptide(L)'
;MKKMMLLILSSLVVLVAAGCGKKEDYKPVAINEGVDRCEVCNMLIEDDHNATQLILKDGKPLKFDDLGDLFVWTKEHGLDEVGQRFVRDYHSLEWLKLEEAYYVYDKTFQTPMAFGVYSFKDKASAEKFIEEQGKGTLMSASELDSHSWEPNMDMMKGHGHDHEGHGNGQSEGSEESHGSDNSHGDGHKDGLGDSHGDGAEPSHGDSHNNEGAKDEHKEGTEHSDPSDHGEHKEDAVLKKDNEHSEK
;
A
#
# COMPACT_ATOMS: atom_id res chain seq x y z
N MET A 1 -4.89 -54.88 38.44
CA MET A 1 -3.89 -53.79 38.43
C MET A 1 -3.36 -53.48 37.02
N LYS A 2 -2.83 -54.45 36.25
CA LYS A 2 -2.31 -54.22 34.89
C LYS A 2 -3.34 -53.64 33.88
N LYS A 3 -4.60 -54.08 33.94
CA LYS A 3 -5.70 -53.55 33.09
C LYS A 3 -6.08 -52.10 33.46
N MET A 4 -6.00 -51.76 34.76
CA MET A 4 -6.26 -50.39 35.24
C MET A 4 -5.12 -49.44 34.83
N MET A 5 -3.88 -49.94 34.86
CA MET A 5 -2.70 -49.21 34.44
C MET A 5 -2.66 -48.97 32.92
N LEU A 6 -3.17 -49.91 32.10
CA LEU A 6 -3.34 -49.75 30.66
C LEU A 6 -4.41 -48.71 30.30
N LEU A 7 -5.52 -48.63 31.04
CA LEU A 7 -6.56 -47.62 30.81
C LEU A 7 -6.11 -46.20 31.19
N ILE A 8 -5.34 -46.06 32.27
CA ILE A 8 -4.77 -44.76 32.68
C ILE A 8 -3.71 -44.29 31.66
N LEU A 9 -2.89 -45.21 31.15
CA LEU A 9 -1.88 -44.87 30.13
C LEU A 9 -2.51 -44.49 28.78
N SER A 10 -3.60 -45.16 28.38
CA SER A 10 -4.38 -44.81 27.18
C SER A 10 -5.07 -43.46 27.32
N SER A 11 -5.57 -43.11 28.51
CA SER A 11 -6.18 -41.81 28.79
C SER A 11 -5.16 -40.67 28.74
N LEU A 12 -3.93 -40.91 29.22
CA LEU A 12 -2.86 -39.92 29.22
C LEU A 12 -2.34 -39.63 27.81
N VAL A 13 -2.31 -40.62 26.91
CA VAL A 13 -1.90 -40.45 25.50
C VAL A 13 -2.92 -39.60 24.71
N VAL A 14 -4.22 -39.74 24.99
CA VAL A 14 -5.27 -38.92 24.34
C VAL A 14 -5.23 -37.47 24.81
N LEU A 15 -4.84 -37.22 26.06
CA LEU A 15 -4.70 -35.85 26.62
C LEU A 15 -3.51 -35.08 26.02
N VAL A 16 -2.45 -35.74 25.56
CA VAL A 16 -1.29 -35.09 24.92
C VAL A 16 -1.57 -34.73 23.46
N ALA A 17 -2.47 -35.44 22.78
CA ALA A 17 -2.86 -35.15 21.39
C ALA A 17 -3.85 -33.98 21.25
N ALA A 18 -4.42 -33.50 22.36
CA ALA A 18 -5.29 -32.32 22.41
C ALA A 18 -4.52 -31.02 22.72
N GLY A 19 -3.19 -31.03 22.60
CA GLY A 19 -2.39 -29.81 22.61
C GLY A 19 -2.85 -28.89 21.49
N CYS A 20 -3.72 -27.94 21.85
CA CYS A 20 -4.29 -26.93 20.96
C CYS A 20 -3.24 -26.42 19.99
N GLY A 21 -3.44 -26.67 18.69
CA GLY A 21 -2.87 -25.84 17.66
C GLY A 21 -3.38 -24.42 17.91
N LYS A 22 -2.56 -23.60 18.59
CA LYS A 22 -2.81 -22.18 18.71
C LYS A 22 -2.85 -21.67 17.27
N LYS A 23 -4.03 -21.28 16.79
CA LYS A 23 -4.10 -20.36 15.66
C LYS A 23 -3.41 -19.10 16.16
N GLU A 24 -2.17 -18.90 15.72
CA GLU A 24 -1.49 -17.66 16.01
C GLU A 24 -2.27 -16.55 15.32
N ASP A 25 -2.79 -15.63 16.14
CA ASP A 25 -3.54 -14.47 15.70
C ASP A 25 -2.53 -13.38 15.36
N TYR A 26 -1.88 -13.52 14.20
CA TYR A 26 -0.99 -12.50 13.68
C TYR A 26 -1.80 -11.24 13.39
N LYS A 27 -1.27 -10.08 13.77
CA LYS A 27 -1.90 -8.78 13.54
C LYS A 27 -0.93 -7.85 12.82
N PRO A 28 -1.42 -7.05 11.88
CA PRO A 28 -0.62 -6.00 11.29
C PRO A 28 -0.32 -4.94 12.33
N VAL A 29 0.78 -4.22 12.13
CA VAL A 29 1.16 -3.06 12.95
C VAL A 29 0.85 -1.77 12.20
N ALA A 30 0.82 -0.64 12.89
CA ALA A 30 0.72 0.65 12.19
C ALA A 30 1.97 0.88 11.33
N ILE A 31 1.78 1.50 10.16
CA ILE A 31 2.86 2.13 9.39
C ILE A 31 3.12 3.50 9.99
N ASN A 32 4.39 3.82 10.19
CA ASN A 32 4.86 5.16 10.52
C ASN A 32 5.39 5.81 9.23
N GLU A 33 4.51 6.55 8.56
CA GLU A 33 4.80 7.22 7.28
C GLU A 33 6.04 8.12 7.39
N GLY A 34 6.88 8.10 6.36
CA GLY A 34 8.15 8.83 6.31
C GLY A 34 9.24 8.30 7.26
N VAL A 35 8.99 7.22 8.00
CA VAL A 35 9.94 6.61 8.95
C VAL A 35 10.20 5.14 8.63
N ASP A 36 9.13 4.36 8.45
CA ASP A 36 9.23 2.95 8.09
C ASP A 36 9.80 2.79 6.68
N ARG A 37 10.57 1.72 6.46
CA ARG A 37 11.18 1.39 5.18
C ARG A 37 10.59 0.12 4.60
N CYS A 38 10.40 0.11 3.29
CA CYS A 38 10.06 -1.10 2.55
C CYS A 38 11.25 -2.07 2.57
N GLU A 39 10.98 -3.34 2.85
CA GLU A 39 12.00 -4.40 2.95
C GLU A 39 12.62 -4.78 1.58
N VAL A 40 12.03 -4.36 0.46
CA VAL A 40 12.52 -4.66 -0.90
C VAL A 40 13.19 -3.45 -1.54
N CYS A 41 12.48 -2.34 -1.70
CA CYS A 41 13.04 -1.16 -2.37
C CYS A 41 13.90 -0.28 -1.45
N ASN A 42 13.84 -0.51 -0.12
CA ASN A 42 14.57 0.23 0.92
C ASN A 42 14.26 1.75 0.98
N MET A 43 13.23 2.19 0.26
CA MET A 43 12.67 3.55 0.35
C MET A 43 11.81 3.69 1.60
N LEU A 44 11.58 4.94 2.01
CA LEU A 44 10.61 5.25 3.06
C LEU A 44 9.21 5.01 2.52
N ILE A 45 8.34 4.43 3.34
CA ILE A 45 6.91 4.32 3.06
C ILE A 45 6.33 5.70 3.33
N GLU A 46 6.06 6.48 2.28
CA GLU A 46 5.57 7.86 2.40
C GLU A 46 4.08 7.93 2.66
N ASP A 47 3.33 6.93 2.24
CA ASP A 47 1.87 6.88 2.32
C ASP A 47 1.40 5.43 2.61
N ASP A 48 0.54 5.27 3.61
CA ASP A 48 0.06 3.98 4.09
C ASP A 48 -1.10 3.39 3.25
N HIS A 49 -1.53 4.04 2.16
CA HIS A 49 -2.68 3.60 1.34
C HIS A 49 -2.40 2.30 0.59
N ASN A 50 -1.20 2.14 0.05
CA ASN A 50 -0.77 0.95 -0.70
C ASN A 50 0.10 0.01 0.12
N ALA A 51 0.37 0.36 1.39
CA ALA A 51 1.28 -0.40 2.23
C ALA A 51 0.75 -1.82 2.46
N THR A 52 1.68 -2.77 2.46
CA THR A 52 1.39 -4.18 2.78
C THR A 52 2.33 -4.68 3.86
N GLN A 53 1.92 -5.75 4.54
CA GLN A 53 2.73 -6.36 5.60
C GLN A 53 2.78 -7.86 5.49
N LEU A 54 3.90 -8.41 5.92
CA LEU A 54 4.09 -9.83 6.14
C LEU A 54 4.57 -10.02 7.57
N ILE A 55 3.80 -10.76 8.37
CA ILE A 55 4.15 -11.08 9.74
C ILE A 55 4.78 -12.47 9.73
N LEU A 56 6.04 -12.57 10.16
CA LEU A 56 6.76 -13.84 10.29
C LEU A 56 6.21 -14.66 11.47
N LYS A 57 6.52 -15.96 11.49
CA LYS A 57 6.11 -16.88 12.57
C LYS A 57 6.64 -16.49 13.95
N ASP A 58 7.75 -15.74 14.00
CA ASP A 58 8.29 -15.19 15.24
C ASP A 58 7.61 -13.87 15.68
N GLY A 59 6.65 -13.39 14.90
CA GLY A 59 5.90 -12.15 15.13
C GLY A 59 6.55 -10.88 14.57
N LYS A 60 7.73 -10.98 13.92
CA LYS A 60 8.37 -9.81 13.30
C LYS A 60 7.52 -9.30 12.12
N PRO A 61 7.15 -8.01 12.08
CA PRO A 61 6.53 -7.40 10.91
C PRO A 61 7.58 -7.03 9.87
N LEU A 62 7.35 -7.43 8.63
CA LEU A 62 8.00 -6.93 7.42
C LEU A 62 7.01 -6.00 6.73
N LYS A 63 7.49 -4.84 6.27
CA LYS A 63 6.66 -3.78 5.70
C LYS A 63 7.06 -3.52 4.26
N PHE A 64 6.08 -3.23 3.42
CA PHE A 64 6.29 -2.95 2.01
C PHE A 64 5.42 -1.77 1.60
N ASP A 65 5.93 -0.98 0.66
CA ASP A 65 5.23 0.21 0.14
C ASP A 65 4.24 -0.15 -0.99
N ASP A 66 4.38 -1.35 -1.55
CA ASP A 66 3.56 -1.85 -2.65
C ASP A 66 3.33 -3.37 -2.48
N LEU A 67 2.20 -3.87 -2.97
CA LEU A 67 1.91 -5.30 -2.98
C LEU A 67 2.93 -6.09 -3.80
N GLY A 68 3.46 -5.51 -4.89
CA GLY A 68 4.46 -6.19 -5.70
C GLY A 68 5.78 -6.41 -4.98
N ASP A 69 6.19 -5.48 -4.12
CA ASP A 69 7.37 -5.67 -3.27
C ASP A 69 7.20 -6.88 -2.34
N LEU A 70 6.01 -7.05 -1.73
CA LEU A 70 5.72 -8.22 -0.91
C LEU A 70 5.89 -9.52 -1.73
N PHE A 71 5.41 -9.56 -2.96
CA PHE A 71 5.53 -10.75 -3.81
C PHE A 71 6.95 -10.99 -4.31
N VAL A 72 7.72 -9.94 -4.60
CA VAL A 72 9.17 -10.04 -4.87
C VAL A 72 9.89 -10.68 -3.68
N TRP A 73 9.62 -10.22 -2.47
CA TRP A 73 10.21 -10.76 -1.24
C TRP A 73 9.86 -12.25 -1.05
N THR A 74 8.58 -12.62 -1.18
CA THR A 74 8.14 -14.02 -0.99
C THR A 74 8.68 -14.96 -2.07
N LYS A 75 8.92 -14.47 -3.29
CA LYS A 75 9.56 -15.25 -4.35
C LYS A 75 11.04 -15.54 -4.04
N GLU A 76 11.72 -14.62 -3.37
CA GLU A 76 13.12 -14.78 -2.98
C GLU A 76 13.30 -15.67 -1.74
N HIS A 77 12.42 -15.52 -0.75
CA HIS A 77 12.59 -16.15 0.57
C HIS A 77 11.64 -17.34 0.83
N GLY A 78 10.62 -17.52 -0.01
CA GLY A 78 9.58 -18.51 0.19
C GLY A 78 8.56 -18.11 1.26
N LEU A 79 7.65 -19.03 1.56
CA LEU A 79 6.54 -18.82 2.50
C LEU A 79 6.69 -19.59 3.82
N ASP A 80 7.78 -20.35 3.99
CA ASP A 80 7.94 -21.28 5.12
C ASP A 80 7.94 -20.57 6.48
N GLU A 81 8.50 -19.37 6.58
CA GLU A 81 8.54 -18.58 7.82
C GLU A 81 7.41 -17.55 7.92
N VAL A 82 6.50 -17.53 6.95
CA VAL A 82 5.39 -16.57 6.89
C VAL A 82 4.25 -17.03 7.81
N GLY A 83 3.85 -16.15 8.72
CA GLY A 83 2.69 -16.32 9.58
C GLY A 83 1.40 -15.83 8.93
N GLN A 84 1.38 -14.57 8.48
CA GLN A 84 0.23 -13.96 7.79
C GLN A 84 0.67 -12.81 6.89
N ARG A 85 -0.07 -12.56 5.80
CA ARG A 85 0.12 -11.42 4.90
C ARG A 85 -1.10 -10.50 4.96
N PHE A 86 -0.86 -9.19 4.91
CA PHE A 86 -1.88 -8.16 5.03
C PHE A 86 -1.77 -7.13 3.91
N VAL A 87 -2.92 -6.64 3.48
CA VAL A 87 -3.08 -5.58 2.48
C VAL A 87 -4.08 -4.55 2.98
N ARG A 88 -4.03 -3.33 2.43
CA ARG A 88 -4.98 -2.26 2.74
C ARG A 88 -6.20 -2.36 1.83
N ASP A 89 -7.39 -2.17 2.37
CA ASP A 89 -8.56 -1.88 1.55
C ASP A 89 -8.41 -0.50 0.89
N TYR A 90 -8.57 -0.44 -0.42
CA TYR A 90 -8.38 0.77 -1.23
C TYR A 90 -9.24 1.96 -0.77
N HIS A 91 -10.43 1.73 -0.22
CA HIS A 91 -11.33 2.81 0.18
C HIS A 91 -11.23 3.16 1.66
N SER A 92 -11.20 2.15 2.53
CA SER A 92 -11.30 2.32 3.98
C SER A 92 -9.96 2.30 4.70
N LEU A 93 -8.88 1.89 4.02
CA LEU A 93 -7.58 1.62 4.63
C LEU A 93 -7.62 0.54 5.71
N GLU A 94 -8.69 -0.25 5.80
CA GLU A 94 -8.73 -1.38 6.73
C GLU A 94 -7.66 -2.41 6.36
N TRP A 95 -7.02 -3.00 7.37
CA TRP A 95 -6.15 -4.14 7.14
C TRP A 95 -6.96 -5.40 6.86
N LEU A 96 -6.72 -5.99 5.69
CA LEU A 96 -7.30 -7.23 5.24
C LEU A 96 -6.23 -8.32 5.22
N LYS A 97 -6.60 -9.56 5.51
CA LYS A 97 -5.73 -10.68 5.13
C LYS A 97 -5.67 -10.77 3.62
N LEU A 98 -4.47 -10.98 3.09
CA LEU A 98 -4.24 -11.10 1.64
C LEU A 98 -5.17 -12.15 1.02
N GLU A 99 -5.35 -13.29 1.68
CA GLU A 99 -6.18 -14.38 1.17
C GLU A 99 -7.69 -14.08 1.18
N GLU A 100 -8.13 -13.07 1.93
CA GLU A 100 -9.55 -12.69 2.09
C GLU A 100 -9.94 -11.49 1.19
N ALA A 101 -8.98 -10.85 0.53
CA ALA A 101 -9.20 -9.67 -0.31
C ALA A 101 -9.42 -10.02 -1.80
N TYR A 102 -9.96 -9.04 -2.53
CA TYR A 102 -10.07 -9.01 -3.98
C TYR A 102 -9.11 -7.98 -4.54
N TYR A 103 -8.65 -8.19 -5.77
CA TYR A 103 -7.62 -7.37 -6.37
C TYR A 103 -8.07 -6.84 -7.72
N VAL A 104 -7.63 -5.64 -8.07
CA VAL A 104 -7.80 -5.10 -9.42
C VAL A 104 -6.43 -4.74 -9.96
N TYR A 105 -6.08 -5.34 -11.09
CA TYR A 105 -4.82 -5.10 -11.78
C TYR A 105 -5.02 -4.31 -13.06
N ASP A 106 -4.23 -3.26 -13.25
CA ASP A 106 -3.97 -2.65 -14.54
C ASP A 106 -2.54 -2.10 -14.55
N LYS A 107 -1.77 -2.39 -15.60
CA LYS A 107 -0.40 -1.88 -15.74
C LYS A 107 -0.30 -0.35 -15.70
N THR A 108 -1.42 0.36 -15.88
CA THR A 108 -1.50 1.82 -15.88
C THR A 108 -1.96 2.42 -14.55
N PHE A 109 -2.26 1.61 -13.53
CA PHE A 109 -2.53 2.11 -12.19
C PHE A 109 -1.25 2.62 -11.52
N GLN A 110 -1.40 3.70 -10.76
CA GLN A 110 -0.30 4.36 -10.06
C GLN A 110 -0.21 3.80 -8.64
N THR A 111 0.69 2.84 -8.46
CA THR A 111 1.10 2.36 -7.14
C THR A 111 2.55 2.81 -6.89
N PRO A 112 3.03 2.88 -5.63
CA PRO A 112 4.35 3.44 -5.31
C PRO A 112 5.50 2.81 -6.10
N MET A 113 5.40 1.50 -6.36
CA MET A 113 6.40 0.77 -7.14
C MET A 113 5.92 0.35 -8.54
N ALA A 114 4.85 0.97 -9.02
CA ALA A 114 4.29 0.78 -10.37
C ALA A 114 3.94 -0.67 -10.73
N PHE A 115 3.58 -1.51 -9.75
CA PHE A 115 3.07 -2.85 -10.00
C PHE A 115 1.58 -2.85 -10.39
N GLY A 116 0.85 -1.78 -10.08
CA GLY A 116 -0.48 -1.53 -10.64
C GLY A 116 -1.57 -2.47 -10.11
N VAL A 117 -1.47 -2.89 -8.85
CA VAL A 117 -2.50 -3.71 -8.18
C VAL A 117 -3.06 -2.96 -6.98
N TYR A 118 -4.39 -2.86 -6.91
CA TYR A 118 -5.10 -2.38 -5.72
C TYR A 118 -5.91 -3.51 -5.07
N SER A 119 -6.09 -3.45 -3.76
CA SER A 119 -6.83 -4.43 -2.95
C SER A 119 -8.15 -3.90 -2.40
N PHE A 120 -9.16 -4.76 -2.34
CA PHE A 120 -10.52 -4.44 -1.94
C PHE A 120 -11.07 -5.50 -0.99
N LYS A 121 -11.81 -5.07 0.03
CA LYS A 121 -12.44 -5.93 1.04
C LYS A 121 -13.50 -6.86 0.47
N ASP A 122 -14.15 -6.44 -0.61
CA ASP A 122 -15.22 -7.20 -1.25
C ASP A 122 -15.20 -7.02 -2.76
N LYS A 123 -15.76 -8.04 -3.43
CA LYS A 123 -15.79 -8.12 -4.88
C LYS A 123 -16.59 -6.97 -5.51
N ALA A 124 -17.68 -6.55 -4.87
CA ALA A 124 -18.55 -5.51 -5.41
C ALA A 124 -17.83 -4.16 -5.48
N SER A 125 -17.01 -3.83 -4.48
CA SER A 125 -16.18 -2.63 -4.45
C SER A 125 -15.11 -2.67 -5.55
N ALA A 126 -14.48 -3.82 -5.77
CA ALA A 126 -13.51 -4.01 -6.85
C ALA A 126 -14.15 -3.87 -8.25
N GLU A 127 -15.32 -4.48 -8.47
CA GLU A 127 -16.07 -4.39 -9.74
C GLU A 127 -16.52 -2.95 -10.00
N LYS A 128 -17.03 -2.26 -8.97
CA LYS A 128 -17.39 -0.85 -9.06
C LYS A 128 -16.19 0.03 -9.42
N PHE A 129 -15.03 -0.23 -8.82
CA PHE A 129 -13.80 0.50 -9.16
C PHE A 129 -13.41 0.29 -10.63
N ILE A 130 -13.50 -0.95 -11.16
CA ILE A 130 -13.23 -1.23 -12.58
C ILE A 130 -14.17 -0.43 -13.49
N GLU A 131 -15.47 -0.38 -13.15
CA GLU A 131 -16.46 0.39 -13.90
C GLU A 131 -16.15 1.89 -13.87
N GLU A 132 -15.80 2.45 -12.71
CA GLU A 132 -15.45 3.87 -12.53
C GLU A 132 -14.16 4.26 -13.28
N GLN A 133 -13.16 3.38 -13.27
CA GLN A 133 -11.88 3.62 -13.97
C GLN A 133 -11.97 3.32 -15.48
N GLY A 134 -12.97 2.55 -15.92
CA GLY A 134 -13.10 2.06 -17.29
C GLY A 134 -11.98 1.10 -17.70
N LYS A 135 -11.25 0.54 -16.72
CA LYS A 135 -10.08 -0.33 -16.91
C LYS A 135 -9.83 -1.17 -15.66
N GLY A 136 -8.93 -2.14 -15.77
CA GLY A 136 -8.61 -3.07 -14.70
C GLY A 136 -9.22 -4.45 -14.88
N THR A 137 -8.50 -5.45 -14.37
CA THR A 137 -8.91 -6.85 -14.36
C THR A 137 -9.07 -7.30 -12.92
N LEU A 138 -10.25 -7.82 -12.59
CA LEU A 138 -10.51 -8.42 -11.28
C LEU A 138 -9.66 -9.70 -11.12
N MET A 139 -9.02 -9.84 -9.97
CA MET A 139 -8.21 -11.00 -9.58
C MET A 139 -8.57 -11.44 -8.16
N SER A 140 -8.50 -12.75 -7.93
CA SER A 140 -8.51 -13.38 -6.62
C SER A 140 -7.10 -13.49 -6.03
N ALA A 141 -7.01 -13.71 -4.72
CA ALA A 141 -5.73 -13.94 -4.06
C ALA A 141 -4.91 -15.09 -4.69
N SER A 142 -5.56 -16.16 -5.15
CA SER A 142 -4.88 -17.30 -5.80
C SER A 142 -4.27 -16.96 -7.16
N GLU A 143 -4.77 -15.94 -7.84
CA GLU A 143 -4.24 -15.52 -9.15
C GLU A 143 -2.96 -14.70 -9.00
N LEU A 144 -2.74 -14.08 -7.83
CA LEU A 144 -1.54 -13.31 -7.51
C LEU A 144 -0.25 -14.13 -7.55
N ASP A 145 -0.28 -15.40 -7.14
CA ASP A 145 0.89 -16.27 -7.16
C ASP A 145 1.39 -16.56 -8.59
N SER A 146 0.50 -16.43 -9.59
CA SER A 146 0.81 -16.62 -11.00
C SER A 146 1.07 -15.30 -11.76
N HIS A 147 0.92 -14.16 -11.10
CA HIS A 147 1.16 -12.85 -11.68
C HIS A 147 2.67 -12.60 -11.89
N SER A 148 3.05 -11.86 -12.94
CA SER A 148 4.47 -11.70 -13.32
C SER A 148 5.25 -10.77 -12.37
N TRP A 149 4.54 -9.87 -11.66
CA TRP A 149 5.14 -8.88 -10.75
C TRP A 149 6.29 -8.13 -11.41
N GLU A 150 6.04 -7.62 -12.62
CA GLU A 150 6.98 -6.76 -13.34
C GLU A 150 6.51 -5.31 -13.19
N PRO A 151 7.31 -4.41 -12.61
CA PRO A 151 6.92 -3.02 -12.44
C PRO A 151 6.88 -2.31 -13.79
N ASN A 152 5.97 -1.36 -13.94
CA ASN A 152 5.93 -0.51 -15.12
C ASN A 152 7.05 0.53 -15.11
N MET A 153 8.17 0.19 -15.74
CA MET A 153 9.38 1.03 -15.81
C MET A 153 9.18 2.39 -16.47
N ASP A 154 8.13 2.57 -17.29
CA ASP A 154 7.87 3.87 -17.91
C ASP A 154 7.26 4.87 -16.94
N MET A 155 6.55 4.40 -15.90
CA MET A 155 6.04 5.27 -14.84
C MET A 155 7.13 5.74 -13.87
N MET A 156 8.14 4.91 -13.63
CA MET A 156 9.21 5.23 -12.67
C MET A 156 10.17 6.33 -13.17
N LYS A 157 10.14 6.67 -14.46
CA LYS A 157 11.00 7.70 -15.06
C LYS A 157 10.46 9.13 -14.88
N GLY A 158 9.27 9.30 -14.30
CA GLY A 158 8.56 10.59 -14.19
C GLY A 158 8.97 11.51 -13.04
N HIS A 159 9.80 11.05 -12.09
CA HIS A 159 10.22 11.81 -10.90
C HIS A 159 11.70 12.25 -10.98
N GLY A 160 12.10 12.80 -12.12
CA GLY A 160 13.39 13.48 -12.23
C GLY A 160 13.34 14.78 -11.43
N HIS A 161 14.09 14.85 -10.32
CA HIS A 161 14.36 16.10 -9.64
C HIS A 161 15.11 17.06 -10.58
N ASP A 162 14.38 18.01 -11.15
CA ASP A 162 14.95 19.19 -11.78
C ASP A 162 15.58 20.06 -10.69
N HIS A 163 16.84 19.81 -10.38
CA HIS A 163 17.68 20.82 -9.74
C HIS A 163 18.05 21.87 -10.78
N GLU A 164 17.19 22.88 -10.94
CA GLU A 164 17.54 24.12 -11.63
C GLU A 164 18.71 24.80 -10.90
N GLY A 165 19.91 24.62 -11.45
CA GLY A 165 21.09 25.38 -11.06
C GLY A 165 20.96 26.83 -11.51
N HIS A 166 20.64 27.72 -10.58
CA HIS A 166 20.81 29.16 -10.77
C HIS A 166 22.31 29.51 -10.89
N GLY A 167 22.73 29.90 -12.09
CA GLY A 167 24.04 30.51 -12.35
C GLY A 167 23.89 31.68 -13.32
N ASN A 168 23.65 32.87 -12.78
CA ASN A 168 23.59 34.13 -13.53
C ASN A 168 25.00 34.62 -13.92
N GLY A 169 25.15 35.08 -15.17
CA GLY A 169 25.84 36.35 -15.46
C GLY A 169 27.27 36.34 -16.02
N GLN A 170 27.36 36.35 -17.36
CA GLN A 170 28.17 37.24 -18.24
C GLN A 170 29.68 37.47 -17.99
N SER A 171 30.51 37.15 -19.00
CA SER A 171 31.07 38.13 -19.97
C SER A 171 32.22 37.54 -20.78
N GLU A 172 32.28 37.92 -22.05
CA GLU A 172 33.19 37.50 -23.11
C GLU A 172 34.64 38.01 -22.96
N GLY A 173 35.59 37.34 -23.63
CA GLY A 173 36.83 37.98 -24.12
C GLY A 173 38.13 37.17 -24.09
N SER A 174 38.43 36.52 -25.22
CA SER A 174 39.72 36.59 -25.95
C SER A 174 41.02 35.87 -25.46
N GLU A 175 41.56 35.10 -26.40
CA GLU A 175 42.99 34.87 -26.77
C GLU A 175 43.80 33.68 -26.22
N GLU A 176 44.59 33.14 -27.14
CA GLU A 176 45.48 31.99 -27.05
C GLU A 176 46.74 32.25 -26.20
N SER A 177 47.38 31.18 -25.70
CA SER A 177 48.83 30.92 -25.81
C SER A 177 49.41 30.12 -24.62
N HIS A 178 50.18 29.09 -25.00
CA HIS A 178 51.28 28.37 -24.35
C HIS A 178 51.71 28.63 -22.90
N GLY A 179 52.12 27.53 -22.23
CA GLY A 179 53.40 27.50 -21.51
C GLY A 179 53.39 26.97 -20.08
N SER A 180 53.89 25.74 -19.93
CA SER A 180 54.87 25.25 -18.92
C SER A 180 54.91 25.79 -17.48
N ASP A 181 55.09 24.81 -16.59
CA ASP A 181 56.00 24.77 -15.43
C ASP A 181 55.50 25.13 -14.01
N ASN A 182 55.50 24.05 -13.20
CA ASN A 182 56.32 23.88 -11.99
C ASN A 182 55.79 24.40 -10.62
N SER A 183 55.43 23.40 -9.80
CA SER A 183 55.91 23.14 -8.43
C SER A 183 55.48 24.01 -7.23
N HIS A 184 55.52 23.33 -6.08
CA HIS A 184 55.33 23.74 -4.68
C HIS A 184 53.87 23.73 -4.20
N GLY A 185 53.52 23.16 -3.04
CA GLY A 185 54.32 22.57 -1.96
C GLY A 185 53.44 22.54 -0.70
N ASP A 186 53.52 21.42 0.01
CA ASP A 186 53.28 21.22 1.45
C ASP A 186 52.14 21.96 2.18
N GLY A 187 51.15 21.16 2.59
CA GLY A 187 50.88 20.85 4.00
C GLY A 187 50.30 21.93 4.91
N HIS A 188 49.16 21.64 5.53
CA HIS A 188 49.00 21.88 6.98
C HIS A 188 47.89 21.01 7.59
N LYS A 189 48.19 20.65 8.83
CA LYS A 189 47.56 19.71 9.76
C LYS A 189 46.55 20.39 10.69
N ASP A 190 45.57 19.57 11.12
CA ASP A 190 45.00 19.37 12.46
C ASP A 190 44.61 20.59 13.33
N GLY A 191 43.38 20.58 13.88
CA GLY A 191 43.05 21.47 15.00
C GLY A 191 41.59 21.42 15.47
N LEU A 192 41.37 20.62 16.53
CA LEU A 192 40.17 20.55 17.39
C LEU A 192 39.82 21.89 18.07
N GLY A 193 38.53 22.05 18.44
CA GLY A 193 38.09 23.08 19.38
C GLY A 193 36.60 23.03 19.72
N ASP A 194 36.24 22.25 20.75
CA ASP A 194 34.97 22.34 21.49
C ASP A 194 34.80 23.72 22.16
N SER A 195 33.56 24.24 22.21
CA SER A 195 33.00 24.80 23.46
C SER A 195 31.53 25.25 23.35
N HIS A 196 30.84 24.95 24.43
CA HIS A 196 29.45 25.26 24.80
C HIS A 196 29.10 26.76 24.86
N GLY A 197 27.81 27.06 24.76
CA GLY A 197 27.23 28.34 25.14
C GLY A 197 25.71 28.28 25.25
N ASP A 198 25.22 27.99 26.46
CA ASP A 198 23.82 28.18 26.87
C ASP A 198 23.44 29.66 26.91
N GLY A 199 22.18 29.98 26.57
CA GLY A 199 21.63 31.32 26.69
C GLY A 199 20.12 31.38 26.43
N ALA A 200 19.32 31.14 27.47
CA ALA A 200 17.99 31.73 27.68
C ALA A 200 18.15 33.27 27.84
N GLU A 201 17.24 34.20 27.52
CA GLU A 201 15.78 34.28 27.49
C GLU A 201 15.37 35.62 26.78
N PRO A 202 14.11 36.16 26.79
CA PRO A 202 13.43 36.62 25.58
C PRO A 202 13.09 38.13 25.53
N SER A 203 12.62 38.63 24.39
CA SER A 203 11.77 39.85 24.34
C SER A 203 10.98 40.02 23.04
N HIS A 204 9.65 40.01 23.17
CA HIS A 204 8.62 40.91 22.60
C HIS A 204 8.53 41.23 21.10
N GLY A 205 7.30 41.07 20.57
CA GLY A 205 6.78 41.93 19.50
C GLY A 205 5.60 41.37 18.70
N ASP A 206 4.39 41.57 19.24
CA ASP A 206 3.09 41.88 18.58
C ASP A 206 2.74 41.22 17.23
N SER A 207 1.71 40.37 17.19
CA SER A 207 0.28 40.71 17.02
C SER A 207 -0.14 40.71 15.55
N HIS A 208 -0.95 39.72 15.16
CA HIS A 208 -2.14 39.95 14.34
C HIS A 208 -3.14 38.83 14.61
N ASN A 209 -4.25 39.23 15.23
CA ASN A 209 -5.48 38.45 15.36
C ASN A 209 -6.04 38.09 13.97
N ASN A 210 -6.57 36.87 13.83
CA ASN A 210 -7.84 36.74 13.12
C ASN A 210 -8.73 35.71 13.82
N GLU A 211 -9.94 36.17 14.10
CA GLU A 211 -11.09 35.51 14.69
C GLU A 211 -11.54 34.38 13.74
N GLY A 212 -11.98 33.20 14.17
CA GLY A 212 -12.92 32.96 15.24
C GLY A 212 -14.36 32.98 14.74
N ALA A 213 -14.69 32.28 13.64
CA ALA A 213 -16.08 32.06 13.22
C ALA A 213 -16.44 30.58 13.40
N LYS A 214 -17.42 30.34 14.27
CA LYS A 214 -18.03 29.05 14.58
C LYS A 214 -19.16 28.82 13.58
N ASP A 215 -19.14 27.70 12.86
CA ASP A 215 -20.26 27.29 12.02
C ASP A 215 -21.33 26.60 12.88
N GLU A 216 -22.52 27.19 12.86
CA GLU A 216 -23.75 26.66 13.44
C GLU A 216 -24.37 25.65 12.47
N HIS A 217 -24.61 24.44 12.97
CA HIS A 217 -25.47 23.44 12.33
C HIS A 217 -26.91 23.97 12.22
N LYS A 218 -27.44 24.05 10.99
CA LYS A 218 -28.89 24.13 10.73
C LYS A 218 -29.38 22.87 10.03
N GLU A 219 -30.42 22.32 10.64
CA GLU A 219 -31.35 21.30 10.15
C GLU A 219 -31.75 21.50 8.68
N GLY A 220 -31.70 20.40 7.93
CA GLY A 220 -32.25 20.31 6.58
C GLY A 220 -33.75 20.06 6.62
N THR A 221 -34.51 20.96 6.00
CA THR A 221 -35.89 20.74 5.57
C THR A 221 -35.92 20.52 4.05
N GLU A 222 -36.50 19.39 3.68
CA GLU A 222 -37.38 19.16 2.52
C GLU A 222 -36.88 19.64 1.15
N HIS A 223 -36.46 18.67 0.32
CA HIS A 223 -36.60 18.77 -1.12
C HIS A 223 -37.33 17.53 -1.67
N SER A 224 -38.43 17.84 -2.32
CA SER A 224 -39.35 17.01 -3.08
C SER A 224 -38.70 16.45 -4.34
N ASP A 225 -38.82 15.14 -4.56
CA ASP A 225 -38.61 14.51 -5.86
C ASP A 225 -39.97 14.16 -6.51
N PRO A 226 -40.18 14.48 -7.80
CA PRO A 226 -41.40 14.14 -8.51
C PRO A 226 -41.31 12.76 -9.17
N SER A 227 -42.30 11.95 -8.81
CA SER A 227 -42.91 10.82 -9.53
C SER A 227 -42.50 10.62 -11.01
N ASP A 228 -41.88 9.49 -11.30
CA ASP A 228 -41.94 8.80 -12.60
C ASP A 228 -42.10 7.29 -12.35
N HIS A 229 -43.25 6.74 -12.75
CA HIS A 229 -43.30 5.68 -13.75
C HIS A 229 -44.75 5.23 -13.99
N GLY A 230 -45.16 5.50 -15.22
CA GLY A 230 -46.45 5.18 -15.79
C GLY A 230 -46.71 3.68 -15.92
N GLU A 231 -48.00 3.41 -15.85
CA GLU A 231 -48.69 2.15 -16.04
C GLU A 231 -48.38 1.51 -17.41
N HIS A 232 -48.11 0.20 -17.42
CA HIS A 232 -48.40 -0.64 -18.59
C HIS A 232 -49.49 -1.65 -18.21
N LYS A 233 -50.69 -1.40 -18.74
CA LYS A 233 -51.79 -2.37 -18.75
C LYS A 233 -51.66 -3.31 -19.95
N GLU A 234 -51.84 -4.57 -19.61
CA GLU A 234 -52.46 -5.70 -20.32
C GLU A 234 -53.05 -5.40 -21.71
N ASP A 235 -52.78 -6.30 -22.67
CA ASP A 235 -53.86 -7.09 -23.27
C ASP A 235 -53.35 -8.30 -24.06
N ALA A 236 -54.17 -9.34 -24.00
CA ALA A 236 -53.98 -10.71 -24.44
C ALA A 236 -53.88 -10.89 -25.98
N VAL A 237 -53.62 -12.14 -26.44
CA VAL A 237 -54.54 -12.94 -27.29
C VAL A 237 -53.83 -14.05 -28.13
N LEU A 238 -54.31 -15.29 -27.92
CA LEU A 238 -54.46 -16.45 -28.82
C LEU A 238 -53.26 -17.28 -29.37
N LYS A 239 -53.21 -18.53 -28.86
CA LYS A 239 -53.27 -19.85 -29.56
C LYS A 239 -52.77 -19.96 -31.01
N LYS A 240 -51.89 -20.94 -31.26
CA LYS A 240 -52.23 -22.16 -32.03
C LYS A 240 -51.09 -23.18 -32.06
N ASP A 241 -51.53 -24.44 -32.07
CA ASP A 241 -50.80 -25.68 -32.19
C ASP A 241 -50.03 -25.77 -33.54
N ASN A 242 -48.88 -26.46 -33.55
CA ASN A 242 -48.56 -27.37 -34.66
C ASN A 242 -47.48 -28.39 -34.28
N GLU A 243 -47.89 -29.65 -34.15
CA GLU A 243 -47.04 -30.80 -34.42
C GLU A 243 -46.62 -30.80 -35.89
N HIS A 244 -45.32 -30.91 -36.18
CA HIS A 244 -44.88 -31.65 -37.35
C HIS A 244 -43.51 -32.31 -37.15
N SER A 245 -43.57 -33.63 -37.00
CA SER A 245 -42.66 -34.60 -37.60
C SER A 245 -41.84 -34.06 -38.78
N GLU A 246 -40.52 -34.22 -38.76
CA GLU A 246 -39.78 -35.00 -39.77
C GLU A 246 -38.27 -35.04 -39.48
N LYS A 247 -37.74 -36.27 -39.58
CA LYS A 247 -36.34 -36.76 -39.65
C LYS A 247 -35.60 -37.06 -38.36
#